data_AF-A0A183GCT4-F1
#
_entry.id   AF-A0A183GCT4-F1
#
_cell.length_a   1.000
_cell.length_b   1.000
_cell.length_c   1.000
_cell.angle_alpha   90.00
_cell.angle_beta   90.00
_cell.angle_gamma   90.00
#
_symmetry.space_group_name_H-M   'P 1'
#
loop_
_entity.id
_entity.type
_entity.pdbx_description
1 polymer ?
#
loop_
_entity_poly.entity_id
_entity_poly.type
_entity_poly.pdbx_seq_one_letter_code
_entity_poly.pdbx_strand_id
1 'polypeptide(L)' 'LQYRELPNRVLDFEHTETPQDQQGKGIAKLLVKEGLKYAAENNYKVKPTCWYVNKYVEEMATEDERNLSTTYSCNKL' A
#
# COMPACT_ATOMS: atom_id res chain seq x y z
N LEU A 1 -1.42 9.91 1.84
CA LEU A 1 -0.92 8.62 2.34
C LEU A 1 0.16 8.92 3.36
N GLN A 2 -0.01 8.44 4.58
CA GLN A 2 0.98 8.53 5.64
C GLN A 2 1.63 7.16 5.79
N TYR A 3 2.95 7.16 5.96
CA TYR A 3 3.71 5.96 6.23
C TYR A 3 4.85 6.26 7.21
N ARG A 4 5.35 5.21 7.84
CA ARG A 4 6.58 5.22 8.63
C ARG A 4 7.48 4.08 8.22
N GLU A 5 8.78 4.28 8.31
CA GLU A 5 9.76 3.22 8.09
C GLU A 5 9.91 2.38 9.37
N LEU A 6 9.86 1.07 9.20
CA LEU A 6 10.13 0.05 10.21
C LEU A 6 11.48 -0.63 9.89
N PRO A 7 12.06 -1.39 10.84
CA PRO A 7 13.26 -2.19 10.58
C PRO A 7 13.11 -3.10 9.35
N ASN A 8 14.25 -3.51 8.78
CA ASN A 8 14.33 -4.42 7.64
C ASN A 8 13.70 -3.87 6.34
N ARG A 9 13.76 -2.56 6.14
CA ARG A 9 13.26 -1.90 4.91
C ARG A 9 11.78 -2.21 4.68
N VAL A 10 10.96 -1.95 5.70
CA VAL A 10 9.50 -2.07 5.60
C VAL A 10 8.87 -0.70 5.79
N LEU A 11 8.00 -0.28 4.86
CA LEU A 11 7.14 0.88 5.04
C LEU A 11 5.77 0.42 5.57
N ASP A 12 5.37 0.96 6.72
CA ASP A 12 4.05 0.72 7.28
C ASP A 12 3.10 1.81 6.77
N PHE A 13 2.21 1.43 5.84
CA PHE A 13 1.20 2.34 5.30
C PHE A 13 0.02 2.37 6.27
N GLU A 14 0.09 3.27 7.24
CA GLU A 14 -0.82 3.30 8.39
C GLU A 14 -2.11 4.08 8.15
N HIS A 15 -2.09 5.08 7.26
CA HIS A 15 -3.28 5.90 7.01
C HIS A 15 -3.35 6.47 5.59
N THR A 16 -4.53 6.41 5.00
CA THR A 16 -4.85 7.08 3.73
C THR A 16 -6.09 7.92 3.92
N GLU A 17 -5.99 9.21 3.61
CA GLU A 17 -7.11 10.14 3.64
C GLU A 17 -7.33 10.74 2.25
N THR A 18 -8.59 11.01 1.94
CA THR A 18 -8.99 11.82 0.79
C THR A 18 -10.00 12.85 1.30
N PRO A 19 -9.71 14.16 1.16
CA PRO A 19 -10.65 15.22 1.52
C PRO A 19 -12.03 14.99 0.91
N GLN A 20 -13.09 15.38 1.62
CA GLN A 20 -14.47 15.04 1.26
C GLN A 20 -14.85 15.47 -0.17
N ASP A 21 -14.39 16.63 -0.61
CA ASP A 21 -14.61 17.21 -1.95
C ASP A 21 -13.83 16.47 -3.06
N GLN A 22 -12.91 15.58 -2.70
CA GLN A 22 -12.10 14.76 -3.61
C GLN A 22 -12.47 13.27 -3.59
N GLN A 23 -13.41 12.87 -2.74
CA GLN A 23 -13.90 11.49 -2.69
C GLN A 23 -14.63 11.11 -3.99
N GLY A 24 -14.67 9.80 -4.29
CA GLY A 24 -15.26 9.27 -5.53
C GLY A 24 -14.41 9.46 -6.80
N LYS A 25 -13.33 10.24 -6.75
CA LYS A 25 -12.45 10.51 -7.90
C LYS A 25 -11.25 9.54 -8.02
N GLY A 26 -11.18 8.53 -7.16
CA GLY A 26 -10.08 7.56 -7.16
C GLY A 26 -8.75 8.05 -6.59
N ILE A 27 -8.73 9.18 -5.87
CA ILE A 27 -7.49 9.77 -5.32
C ILE A 27 -6.78 8.85 -4.34
N ALA A 28 -7.52 8.20 -3.43
CA ALA A 28 -6.94 7.22 -2.49
C ALA A 28 -6.21 6.09 -3.23
N LYS A 29 -6.81 5.57 -4.32
CA LYS A 29 -6.21 4.54 -5.17
C LYS A 29 -4.89 5.01 -5.77
N LEU A 30 -4.85 6.23 -6.31
CA LEU A 30 -3.65 6.82 -6.89
C LEU A 30 -2.54 6.99 -5.86
N LEU A 31 -2.89 7.48 -4.67
CA LEU A 31 -1.93 7.65 -3.57
C LEU A 31 -1.29 6.32 -3.16
N VAL A 32 -2.08 5.26 -3.04
CA VAL A 32 -1.56 3.92 -2.71
C VAL A 32 -0.66 3.40 -3.82
N LYS A 33 -1.07 3.55 -5.08
CA LYS A 33 -0.28 3.10 -6.23
C LYS A 33 1.10 3.77 -6.29
N GLU A 34 1.15 5.09 -6.16
CA GLU A 34 2.43 5.83 -6.16
C GLU A 34 3.26 5.50 -4.92
N GLY A 35 2.63 5.24 -3.76
CA GLY A 35 3.33 4.74 -2.57
C GLY A 35 3.98 3.36 -2.80
N LEU A 36 3.26 2.42 -3.40
CA LEU A 36 3.80 1.09 -3.74
C LEU A 36 4.93 1.18 -4.76
N LYS A 37 4.78 2.06 -5.76
CA LYS A 37 5.85 2.35 -6.73
C LYS A 37 7.11 2.87 -6.04
N TYR A 38 6.97 3.85 -5.15
CA TYR A 38 8.08 4.36 -4.34
C TYR A 38 8.75 3.25 -3.53
N ALA A 39 7.96 2.36 -2.91
CA ALA A 39 8.49 1.23 -2.17
C ALA A 39 9.31 0.29 -3.07
N ALA A 40 8.79 -0.06 -4.26
CA ALA A 40 9.49 -0.91 -5.22
C ALA A 40 10.82 -0.30 -5.68
N GLU A 41 10.81 0.97 -6.11
CA GLU A 41 11.99 1.68 -6.60
C GLU A 41 13.10 1.81 -5.55
N ASN A 42 12.72 1.81 -4.27
CA ASN A 42 13.65 1.96 -3.14
C ASN A 42 13.89 0.64 -2.39
N ASN A 43 13.52 -0.52 -2.95
CA ASN A 43 13.72 -1.84 -2.33
C ASN A 43 13.12 -1.97 -0.93
N TYR A 44 11.92 -1.42 -0.72
CA TYR A 44 11.12 -1.62 0.47
C TYR A 44 10.06 -2.71 0.28
N LYS A 45 9.73 -3.41 1.36
CA LYS A 45 8.45 -4.11 1.51
C LYS A 45 7.42 -3.18 2.13
N VAL A 46 6.14 -3.51 2.00
CA VAL A 46 5.05 -2.70 2.53
C VAL A 46 4.19 -3.51 3.48
N LYS A 47 3.98 -2.98 4.69
CA LYS A 47 2.99 -3.47 5.63
C LYS A 47 1.71 -2.63 5.48
N PRO A 48 0.60 -3.22 5.02
CA PRO A 48 -0.63 -2.47 4.77
C PRO A 48 -1.52 -2.37 6.02
N THR A 49 -1.07 -1.66 7.07
CA THR A 49 -1.87 -1.52 8.31
C THR A 49 -3.20 -0.77 8.08
N CYS A 50 -3.21 0.22 7.19
CA CYS A 50 -4.44 0.89 6.78
C CYS A 50 -5.38 -0.10 6.05
N TRP A 51 -6.62 -0.22 6.52
CA TRP A 51 -7.63 -1.10 5.93
C TRP A 51 -7.81 -0.89 4.42
N TYR A 52 -7.75 0.36 3.95
CA TYR A 52 -7.93 0.68 2.53
C TYR A 52 -6.75 0.21 1.69
N VAL A 53 -5.54 0.30 2.23
CA VAL A 53 -4.33 -0.20 1.57
C VAL A 53 -4.38 -1.72 1.50
N ASN A 54 -4.79 -2.40 2.58
CA ASN A 54 -4.96 -3.85 2.55
C ASN A 54 -5.99 -4.27 1.49
N LYS A 55 -7.14 -3.60 1.45
CA LYS A 55 -8.16 -3.82 0.41
C LYS A 55 -7.61 -3.60 -0.99
N TYR A 56 -6.80 -2.56 -1.21
CA TYR A 56 -6.16 -2.33 -2.49
C TYR A 56 -5.25 -3.49 -2.90
N VAL A 57 -4.41 -3.96 -1.98
CA VAL A 57 -3.51 -5.09 -2.22
C VAL A 57 -4.28 -6.36 -2.59
N GLU A 58 -5.36 -6.65 -1.87
CA GLU A 58 -6.17 -7.86 -2.08
C GLU A 58 -6.97 -7.83 -3.38
N GLU A 59 -7.63 -6.71 -3.70
CA GLU A 59 -8.65 -6.66 -4.75
C GLU A 59 -8.21 -5.96 -6.04
N MET A 60 -7.22 -5.05 -5.96
CA MET A 60 -6.93 -4.10 -7.05
C MET A 60 -5.49 -4.12 -7.55
N ALA A 61 -4.55 -4.60 -6.73
CA ALA A 61 -3.13 -4.56 -7.05
C ALA A 61 -2.75 -5.51 -8.20
N THR A 62 -1.64 -5.21 -8.87
CA THR A 62 -0.97 -6.18 -9.75
C THR A 62 -0.25 -7.24 -8.92
N GLU A 63 0.22 -8.33 -9.54
CA GLU A 63 0.98 -9.35 -8.81
C GLU A 63 2.30 -8.78 -8.26
N ASP A 64 2.97 -7.91 -9.01
CA ASP A 64 4.21 -7.25 -8.56
C ASP A 64 3.95 -6.35 -7.34
N GLU A 65 2.87 -5.56 -7.37
CA GLU A 65 2.44 -4.74 -6.24
C GLU A 65 2.09 -5.61 -5.02
N ARG A 66 1.41 -6.74 -5.23
CA ARG A 66 1.10 -7.70 -4.16
C ARG A 66 2.34 -8.33 -3.55
N ASN A 67 3.37 -8.61 -4.35
CA ASN A 67 4.64 -9.17 -3.88
C ASN A 67 5.44 -8.20 -2.99
N LEU A 68 5.12 -6.91 -2.99
CA LEU A 68 5.65 -5.95 -2.03
C LEU A 68 5.03 -6.10 -0.65
N SER A 69 3.79 -6.60 -0.55
CA SER A 69 3.06 -6.69 0.71
C SER A 69 3.64 -7.77 1.63
N THR A 70 3.84 -7.41 2.90
CA THR A 70 4.27 -8.35 3.94
C THR A 70 3.17 -9.33 4.34
N THR A 71 1.90 -9.04 4.04
CA THR A 71 0.76 -9.90 4.41
C THR A 71 0.35 -10.86 3.30
N TYR A 72 0.70 -10.58 2.05
CA TYR A 72 0.27 -11.39 0.91
C TYR A 72 1.07 -12.68 0.74
N SER A 73 2.38 -12.66 1.01
CA SER A 73 3.24 -13.85 0.87
C SER A 73 2.91 -14.98 1.85
N CYS A 74 2.05 -14.76 2.86
CA CYS A 74 1.65 -15.79 3.83
C CYS A 74 0.43 -16.63 3.40
N ASN A 75 -0.41 -16.15 2.47
CA ASN A 75 -1.66 -16.81 2.07
C ASN A 75 -1.57 -17.64 0.78
N LYS A 76 -0.35 -17.89 0.27
CA LYS A 76 -0.08 -18.64 -0.97
C LYS A 76 0.44 -20.08 -0.68
N LEU A 77 -0.01 -20.68 0.41
CA LEU A 77 0.16 -22.11 0.75
C LEU A 77 -1.09 -22.90 0.38
#